data_AF-A0A2A4PKM8-F1
#
_entry.id   AF-A0A2A4PKM8-F1
#
_cell.length_a   1.000
_cell.length_b   1.000
_cell.length_c   1.000
_cell.angle_alpha   90.00
_cell.angle_beta   90.00
_cell.angle_gamma   90.00
#
_symmetry.space_group_name_H-M   'P 1'
#
loop_
_entity.id
_entity.type
_entity.pdbx_description
1 polymer ?
#
loop_
_entity_poly.entity_id
_entity_poly.type
_entity_poly.pdbx_seq_one_letter_code
_entity_poly.pdbx_strand_id
1 'polypeptide(L)'
;MAITIAAIIVIILGCIFYKKKSSSTEPTNRQDALIEKNAATLLDLQESDRFWGVYIHFDNEALCCKNVVALHRKQLSKKTALQLPLKDCDKSLCRCRYVGIVEKRHKTRREVNDRRDEIRYEEKNDRRLGNERRSGIWVHHDE
;
A
#
# COMPACT_ATOMS: atom_id res chain seq x y z
N MET A 1 -40.33 -28.02 -23.58
CA MET A 1 -38.87 -27.79 -23.67
C MET A 1 -38.52 -26.41 -24.22
N ALA A 2 -39.01 -26.02 -25.41
CA ALA A 2 -38.69 -24.68 -25.96
C ALA A 2 -39.23 -23.51 -25.12
N ILE A 3 -40.45 -23.63 -24.58
CA ILE A 3 -41.10 -22.57 -23.78
C ILE A 3 -40.36 -22.35 -22.45
N THR A 4 -39.89 -23.42 -21.81
CA THR A 4 -39.14 -23.34 -20.54
C THR A 4 -37.76 -22.72 -20.74
N ILE A 5 -37.09 -23.01 -21.87
CA ILE A 5 -35.82 -22.38 -22.24
C ILE A 5 -36.01 -20.88 -22.50
N ALA A 6 -37.08 -20.48 -23.22
CA ALA A 6 -37.37 -19.09 -23.49
C ALA A 6 -37.62 -18.27 -22.20
N ALA A 7 -38.36 -18.85 -21.23
CA ALA A 7 -38.60 -18.19 -19.95
C ALA A 7 -37.31 -17.97 -19.13
N ILE A 8 -36.39 -18.95 -19.13
CA ILE A 8 -35.10 -18.84 -18.43
C ILE A 8 -34.24 -17.73 -19.04
N ILE A 9 -34.20 -17.63 -20.38
CA ILE A 9 -33.44 -16.59 -21.08
C ILE A 9 -33.95 -15.18 -20.71
N VAL A 10 -35.27 -15.00 -20.64
CA VAL A 10 -35.87 -13.70 -20.26
C VAL A 10 -35.51 -13.32 -18.81
N ILE A 11 -35.51 -14.29 -17.89
CA ILE A 11 -35.12 -14.06 -16.49
C ILE A 11 -33.64 -13.69 -16.38
N ILE A 12 -32.76 -14.39 -17.10
CA ILE A 12 -31.32 -14.09 -17.10
C ILE A 12 -31.05 -12.69 -17.66
N LEU A 13 -31.68 -12.35 -18.81
CA LEU A 13 -31.57 -11.02 -19.39
C LEU A 13 -32.10 -9.94 -18.43
N GLY A 14 -33.24 -10.17 -17.79
CA GLY A 14 -33.78 -9.26 -16.77
C GLY A 14 -32.82 -9.02 -15.61
N CYS A 15 -32.21 -10.09 -15.07
CA CYS A 15 -31.21 -10.00 -14.01
C CYS A 15 -29.94 -9.23 -14.44
N ILE A 16 -29.45 -9.44 -15.67
CA ILE A 16 -28.29 -8.72 -16.20
C ILE A 16 -28.61 -7.23 -16.36
N PHE A 17 -29.77 -6.89 -16.93
CA PHE A 17 -30.19 -5.50 -17.07
C PHE A 17 -30.42 -4.79 -15.73
N TYR A 18 -30.95 -5.51 -14.73
CA TYR A 18 -31.17 -4.96 -13.39
C TYR A 18 -29.85 -4.65 -12.67
N LYS A 19 -28.88 -5.57 -12.74
CA LYS A 19 -27.52 -5.36 -12.18
C LYS A 19 -26.76 -4.25 -12.89
N LYS A 20 -26.88 -4.15 -14.22
CA LYS A 20 -26.24 -3.08 -15.01
C LYS A 20 -26.83 -1.71 -14.67
N LYS A 21 -28.14 -1.63 -14.37
CA LYS A 21 -28.78 -0.38 -13.93
C LYS A 21 -28.33 0.02 -12.52
N SER A 22 -28.08 -0.93 -11.61
CA SER A 22 -27.57 -0.62 -10.27
C SER A 22 -26.09 -0.23 -10.24
N SER A 23 -25.29 -0.66 -11.22
CA SER A 23 -23.85 -0.37 -11.27
C SER A 23 -23.48 0.97 -11.93
N SER A 24 -24.43 1.69 -12.52
CA SER A 24 -24.21 2.99 -13.14
C SER A 24 -24.76 4.11 -12.25
N THR A 25 -24.16 4.31 -11.09
CA THR A 25 -24.23 5.62 -10.44
C THR A 25 -23.15 6.47 -11.10
N GLU A 26 -23.53 7.19 -12.16
CA GLU A 26 -22.65 8.18 -12.77
C GLU A 26 -22.24 9.18 -11.67
N PRO A 27 -20.95 9.49 -11.50
CA PRO A 27 -20.52 10.38 -10.43
C PRO A 27 -21.10 11.77 -10.70
N THR A 28 -22.04 12.20 -9.85
CA THR A 28 -22.70 13.50 -9.92
C THR A 28 -21.69 14.65 -9.82
N ASN A 29 -20.54 14.40 -9.18
CA ASN A 29 -19.46 15.36 -8.99
C ASN A 29 -18.14 14.85 -9.57
N ARG A 30 -17.41 15.73 -10.26
CA ARG A 30 -16.04 15.48 -10.76
C ARG A 30 -15.09 15.05 -9.64
N GLN A 31 -15.27 15.57 -8.42
CA GLN A 31 -14.43 15.21 -7.29
C GLN A 31 -14.65 13.75 -6.85
N ASP A 32 -15.89 13.27 -6.88
CA ASP A 32 -16.21 11.88 -6.53
C ASP A 32 -15.61 10.91 -7.54
N ALA A 33 -15.66 11.25 -8.84
CA ALA A 33 -14.99 10.49 -9.89
C ALA A 33 -13.48 10.40 -9.68
N LEU A 34 -12.84 11.47 -9.18
CA LEU A 34 -11.41 11.47 -8.86
C LEU A 34 -11.08 10.64 -7.62
N ILE A 35 -11.93 10.69 -6.59
CA ILE A 35 -11.82 9.85 -5.39
C ILE A 35 -11.89 8.38 -5.78
N GLU A 36 -12.90 8.00 -6.56
CA GLU A 36 -13.09 6.62 -7.02
C GLU A 36 -11.90 6.15 -7.86
N LYS A 37 -11.44 6.97 -8.80
CA LYS A 37 -10.26 6.66 -9.62
C LYS A 37 -9.00 6.47 -8.77
N ASN A 38 -8.78 7.32 -7.77
CA ASN A 38 -7.64 7.22 -6.87
C ASN A 38 -7.73 5.96 -5.98
N ALA A 39 -8.93 5.63 -5.49
CA ALA A 39 -9.16 4.40 -4.73
C ALA A 39 -8.89 3.15 -5.57
N ALA A 40 -9.41 3.10 -6.80
CA ALA A 40 -9.15 2.01 -7.73
C ALA A 40 -7.66 1.87 -8.06
N THR A 41 -6.96 2.99 -8.28
CA THR A 41 -5.50 3.00 -8.52
C THR A 41 -4.74 2.47 -7.30
N LEU A 42 -5.16 2.85 -6.09
CA LEU A 42 -4.51 2.36 -4.87
C LEU A 42 -4.71 0.84 -4.69
N LEU A 43 -5.90 0.33 -4.98
CA LEU A 43 -6.19 -1.10 -4.93
C LEU A 43 -5.34 -1.89 -5.93
N ASP A 44 -5.24 -1.41 -7.18
CA ASP A 44 -4.38 -2.02 -8.21
C ASP A 44 -2.90 -2.07 -7.77
N LEU A 45 -2.41 -0.98 -7.17
CA LEU A 45 -1.05 -0.92 -6.61
C LEU A 45 -0.85 -1.85 -5.40
N GLN A 46 -1.90 -2.06 -4.59
CA GLN A 46 -1.86 -2.96 -3.43
C GLN A 46 -1.78 -4.43 -3.85
N GLU A 47 -2.60 -4.82 -4.84
CA GLU A 47 -2.68 -6.18 -5.37
C GLU A 47 -1.46 -6.56 -6.22
N SER A 48 -0.84 -5.59 -6.89
CA SER A 48 0.33 -5.87 -7.73
C SER A 48 1.58 -6.19 -6.91
N ASP A 49 2.21 -7.33 -7.19
CA ASP A 49 3.52 -7.71 -6.64
C ASP A 49 4.70 -6.93 -7.24
N ARG A 50 4.45 -6.15 -8.30
CA ARG A 50 5.49 -5.34 -8.95
C ARG A 50 5.94 -4.16 -8.08
N PHE A 51 5.06 -3.70 -7.19
CA PHE A 51 5.30 -2.54 -6.35
C PHE A 51 5.45 -2.97 -4.88
N TRP A 52 6.52 -2.51 -4.24
CA TRP A 52 6.75 -2.74 -2.80
C TRP A 52 6.19 -1.60 -1.95
N GLY A 53 6.05 -0.41 -2.54
CA GLY A 53 5.55 0.78 -1.87
C GLY A 53 4.87 1.74 -2.86
N VAL A 54 4.37 2.85 -2.33
CA VAL A 54 3.73 3.91 -3.11
C VAL A 54 4.22 5.27 -2.62
N TYR A 55 4.14 6.28 -3.48
CA TYR A 55 4.28 7.67 -3.07
C TYR A 55 3.18 8.51 -3.71
N ILE A 56 2.98 9.71 -3.17
CA ILE A 56 1.98 10.64 -3.70
C ILE A 56 2.67 11.63 -4.64
N HIS A 57 2.08 11.80 -5.81
CA HIS A 57 2.51 12.73 -6.85
C HIS A 57 1.40 13.73 -7.16
N PHE A 58 1.79 14.93 -7.55
CA PHE A 58 0.93 15.97 -8.09
C PHE A 58 1.67 16.71 -9.20
N ASP A 59 0.93 17.15 -10.21
CA ASP A 59 1.49 17.94 -11.31
C ASP A 59 1.66 19.41 -10.89
N ASN A 60 0.78 19.92 -10.01
CA ASN A 60 0.83 21.26 -9.45
C ASN A 60 0.44 21.22 -7.97
N GLU A 61 1.28 21.80 -7.12
CA GLU A 61 1.07 21.89 -5.67
C GLU A 61 -0.27 22.56 -5.31
N ALA A 62 -0.69 23.57 -6.08
CA ALA A 62 -1.94 24.28 -5.86
C ALA A 62 -3.20 23.40 -6.04
N LEU A 63 -3.07 22.27 -6.75
CA LEU A 63 -4.16 21.31 -7.02
C LEU A 63 -4.18 20.16 -6.01
N CYS A 64 -3.29 20.18 -5.02
CA CYS A 64 -3.15 19.15 -4.01
C CYS A 64 -3.40 19.74 -2.61
N CYS A 65 -3.94 18.93 -1.69
CA CYS A 65 -4.20 19.41 -0.33
C CYS A 65 -2.88 19.69 0.39
N LYS A 66 -2.80 20.73 1.23
CA LYS A 66 -1.56 21.09 1.94
C LYS A 66 -0.98 19.94 2.76
N ASN A 67 -1.83 19.17 3.42
CA ASN A 67 -1.44 18.00 4.22
C ASN A 67 -0.76 16.91 3.36
N VAL A 68 -1.18 16.79 2.10
CA VAL A 68 -0.62 15.83 1.15
C VAL A 68 0.70 16.32 0.57
N VAL A 69 0.86 17.64 0.37
CA VAL A 69 2.11 18.24 -0.09
C VAL A 69 3.27 17.92 0.88
N ALA A 70 3.02 17.92 2.19
CA ALA A 70 4.00 17.52 3.20
C ALA A 70 4.43 16.03 3.11
N LEU A 71 3.65 15.21 2.40
CA LEU A 71 3.91 13.79 2.14
C LEU A 71 4.44 13.53 0.71
N HIS A 72 4.69 14.57 -0.06
CA HIS A 72 5.19 14.45 -1.43
C HIS A 72 6.45 13.59 -1.48
N ARG A 73 6.47 12.59 -2.37
CA ARG A 73 7.58 11.64 -2.56
C ARG A 73 8.03 10.88 -1.31
N LYS A 74 7.31 10.96 -0.19
CA LYS A 74 7.55 10.05 0.94
C LYS A 74 7.11 8.66 0.53
N GLN A 75 7.96 7.69 0.86
CA GLN A 75 7.70 6.29 0.57
C GLN A 75 6.74 5.77 1.63
N LEU A 76 5.57 5.34 1.19
CA LEU A 76 4.54 4.74 2.02
C LEU A 76 4.47 3.26 1.70
N SER A 77 4.24 2.43 2.72
CA SER A 77 3.88 1.03 2.49
C SER A 77 2.56 0.98 1.74
N LYS A 78 2.47 0.13 0.71
CA LYS A 78 1.22 -0.05 -0.05
C LYS A 78 0.05 -0.45 0.87
N LYS A 79 0.32 -1.16 1.98
CA LYS A 79 -0.70 -1.62 2.94
C LYS A 79 -1.23 -0.53 3.87
N THR A 80 -0.43 0.49 4.16
CA THR A 80 -0.79 1.57 5.12
C THR A 80 -1.11 2.89 4.43
N ALA A 81 -1.08 2.90 3.09
CA ALA A 81 -1.45 4.07 2.32
C ALA A 81 -2.93 4.39 2.55
N LEU A 82 -3.19 5.62 2.96
CA LEU A 82 -4.55 6.13 3.18
C LEU A 82 -5.25 6.36 1.83
N GLN A 83 -6.55 6.60 1.84
CA GLN A 83 -7.24 7.04 0.63
C GLN A 83 -7.00 8.54 0.40
N LEU A 84 -6.91 8.93 -0.88
CA LEU A 84 -6.88 10.33 -1.30
C LEU A 84 -8.26 10.78 -1.74
N PRO A 85 -8.67 12.02 -1.45
CA PRO A 85 -8.00 13.02 -0.62
C PRO A 85 -7.91 12.60 0.85
N LEU A 86 -6.91 13.11 1.56
CA LEU A 86 -6.88 12.97 3.02
C LEU A 86 -8.08 13.69 3.63
N LYS A 87 -8.44 13.27 4.85
CA LYS A 87 -9.43 13.98 5.67
C LYS A 87 -9.04 15.44 5.79
N ASP A 88 -10.05 16.32 5.74
CA ASP A 88 -9.90 17.77 5.83
C ASP A 88 -9.04 18.38 4.70
N CYS A 89 -9.25 17.90 3.46
CA CYS A 89 -8.65 18.53 2.29
C CYS A 89 -9.22 19.94 2.06
N ASP A 90 -8.33 20.92 1.89
CA ASP A 90 -8.66 22.33 1.64
C ASP A 90 -9.04 22.64 0.17
N LYS A 91 -9.09 21.62 -0.69
CA LYS A 91 -9.31 21.77 -2.13
C LYS A 91 -10.68 21.25 -2.55
N SER A 92 -11.40 22.06 -3.30
CA SER A 92 -12.66 21.67 -3.95
C SER A 92 -12.46 20.60 -5.03
N LEU A 93 -11.31 20.64 -5.72
CA LEU A 93 -10.93 19.63 -6.70
C LEU A 93 -9.47 19.20 -6.49
N CYS A 94 -9.28 18.03 -5.89
CA CYS A 94 -7.96 17.50 -5.53
C CYS A 94 -7.45 16.55 -6.62
N ARG A 95 -6.26 16.83 -7.16
CA ARG A 95 -5.65 16.04 -8.26
C ARG A 95 -4.39 15.28 -7.87
N CYS A 96 -4.15 15.08 -6.57
CA CYS A 96 -3.05 14.21 -6.13
C CYS A 96 -3.36 12.76 -6.53
N ARG A 97 -2.33 11.98 -6.85
CA ARG A 97 -2.45 10.57 -7.24
C ARG A 97 -1.35 9.72 -6.62
N TYR A 98 -1.63 8.43 -6.46
CA TYR A 98 -0.64 7.45 -6.08
C TYR A 98 0.21 7.02 -7.27
N VAL A 99 1.50 6.81 -7.01
CA VAL A 99 2.44 6.21 -7.96
C VAL A 99 3.16 5.06 -7.26
N GLY A 100 3.19 3.90 -7.92
CA GLY A 100 3.87 2.72 -7.43
C GLY A 100 5.39 2.87 -7.43
N ILE A 101 6.03 2.32 -6.41
CA ILE A 101 7.49 2.20 -6.31
C ILE A 101 7.84 0.75 -6.62
N VAL A 102 8.53 0.55 -7.74
CA VAL A 102 8.96 -0.77 -8.21
C VAL A 102 10.07 -1.30 -7.30
N GLU A 103 10.04 -2.61 -7.01
CA GLU A 103 11.11 -3.27 -6.28
C GLU A 103 12.37 -3.30 -7.13
N LYS A 104 13.45 -2.69 -6.62
CA LYS A 104 14.76 -2.66 -7.31
C LYS A 104 15.68 -3.78 -6.84
N ARG A 105 15.35 -4.43 -5.72
CA ARG A 105 16.15 -5.52 -5.18
C ARG A 105 15.83 -6.80 -5.95
N HIS A 106 16.68 -7.14 -6.90
CA HIS A 106 16.54 -8.36 -7.70
C HIS A 106 17.02 -9.62 -6.98
N LYS A 107 17.85 -9.51 -5.94
CA LYS A 107 18.46 -10.65 -5.24
C LYS A 107 18.66 -10.37 -3.75
N THR A 108 18.49 -11.40 -2.93
CA THR A 108 18.92 -11.39 -1.53
C THR A 108 20.43 -11.21 -1.51
N ARG A 109 20.93 -10.18 -0.82
CA ARG A 109 22.38 -9.89 -0.76
C ARG A 109 23.20 -11.04 -0.17
N ARG A 110 22.59 -11.89 0.65
CA ARG A 110 23.24 -13.02 1.33
C ARG A 110 22.38 -14.27 1.17
N GLU A 111 22.79 -15.14 0.26
CA GLU A 111 22.22 -16.49 0.11
C GLU A 111 23.08 -17.55 0.81
N VAL A 112 24.35 -17.25 1.03
CA VAL A 112 25.33 -18.15 1.64
C VAL A 112 25.51 -17.81 3.11
N ASN A 113 25.59 -18.86 3.95
CA ASN A 113 25.95 -18.72 5.36
C ASN A 113 27.23 -17.88 5.52
N ASP A 114 27.28 -17.07 6.57
CA ASP A 114 28.49 -16.29 6.84
C ASP A 114 29.64 -17.26 7.10
N ARG A 115 30.76 -17.14 6.38
CA ARG A 115 31.97 -17.96 6.66
C ARG A 115 32.43 -17.83 8.11
N ARG A 116 32.04 -16.76 8.81
CA ARG A 116 32.28 -16.59 10.25
C ARG A 116 31.60 -17.67 11.10
N ASP A 117 30.52 -18.28 10.62
CA ASP A 117 29.86 -19.38 11.31
C ASP A 117 30.63 -20.70 11.15
N GLU A 118 31.45 -20.84 10.10
CA GLU A 118 32.36 -22.00 9.92
C GLU A 118 33.61 -21.94 10.81
N ILE A 119 34.03 -20.72 11.21
CA ILE A 119 35.26 -20.48 12.00
C ILE A 119 34.94 -20.37 13.51
N ARG A 120 33.66 -20.25 13.89
CA ARG A 120 33.27 -20.12 15.30
C ARG A 120 33.28 -21.51 15.96
N TYR A 121 34.42 -21.87 16.56
CA TYR A 121 34.61 -23.08 17.37
C TYR A 121 33.97 -23.01 18.77
N GLU A 122 33.26 -21.94 19.11
CA GLU A 122 32.59 -21.80 20.42
C GLU A 122 31.28 -22.59 20.43
N GLU A 123 30.99 -23.20 21.59
CA GLU A 123 29.74 -23.88 21.90
C GLU A 123 28.53 -22.99 21.54
N LYS A 124 27.46 -23.59 20.99
CA LYS A 124 26.27 -22.94 20.38
C LYS A 124 25.45 -22.01 21.30
N ASN A 125 26.01 -21.55 22.42
CA ASN A 125 25.42 -20.47 23.19
C ASN A 125 25.71 -19.14 22.50
N ASP A 126 24.77 -18.71 21.66
CA ASP A 126 24.73 -17.33 21.20
C ASP A 126 24.68 -16.41 22.42
N ARG A 127 25.70 -15.57 22.60
CA ARG A 127 25.77 -14.59 23.71
C ARG A 127 24.57 -13.62 23.71
N ARG A 128 23.78 -13.58 22.62
CA ARG A 128 22.52 -12.83 22.52
C ARG A 128 21.33 -13.51 23.22
N LEU A 129 21.45 -14.79 23.58
CA LEU A 129 20.47 -15.53 24.36
C LEU A 129 20.66 -15.36 25.87
N GLY A 130 21.82 -14.82 26.29
CA GLY A 130 22.07 -14.47 27.69
C GLY A 130 21.17 -13.32 28.14
N ASN A 131 20.48 -13.51 29.25
CA ASN A 131 19.65 -12.49 29.90
C ASN A 131 20.50 -11.37 30.56
N GLU A 132 21.82 -11.38 30.39
CA GLU A 132 22.74 -10.33 30.84
C GLU A 132 22.71 -9.11 29.91
N ARG A 133 21.55 -8.46 29.87
CA ARG A 133 21.48 -7.07 29.44
C ARG A 133 22.03 -6.20 30.56
N ARG A 134 23.33 -5.86 30.47
CA ARG A 134 23.99 -4.71 31.12
C ARG A 134 23.64 -4.48 32.60
N SER A 135 24.24 -5.22 33.52
CA SER A 135 24.49 -4.72 34.87
C SER A 135 25.77 -3.86 34.89
N GLY A 136 25.75 -2.76 34.15
CA GLY A 136 26.86 -1.80 34.16
C GLY A 136 26.82 -0.95 35.42
N ILE A 137 27.38 -1.45 36.52
CA ILE A 137 27.83 -0.58 37.62
C ILE A 137 29.15 0.03 37.13
N TRP A 138 29.07 1.25 36.59
CA TRP A 138 30.24 2.08 36.39
C TRP A 138 30.73 2.52 37.77
N VAL A 139 31.72 1.81 38.31
CA VAL A 139 32.46 2.28 39.49
C VAL A 139 33.41 3.36 39.00
N HIS A 140 33.06 4.62 39.27
CA HIS A 140 33.99 5.73 39.18
C HIS A 140 35.11 5.51 40.20
N HIS A 141 36.33 5.32 39.71
CA HIS A 141 37.53 5.45 40.53
C HIS A 141 37.90 6.94 40.53
N ASP A 142 37.41 7.67 41.52
CA ASP A 142 37.96 8.98 41.84
C ASP A 142 39.04 8.79 42.94
N GLU A 143 40.14 9.50 42.76
CA GLU A 143 41.44 9.43 43.44
C GLU A 143 41.42 9.63 44.96
#